data_AF-A0A1S3WV27-F1
#
_entry.id   AF-A0A1S3WV27-F1
#
_cell.length_a   1.000
_cell.length_b   1.000
_cell.length_c   1.000
_cell.angle_alpha   90.00
_cell.angle_beta   90.00
_cell.angle_gamma   90.00
#
_symmetry.space_group_name_H-M   'P 1'
#
loop_
_entity.id
_entity.type
_entity.pdbx_description
1 polymer ?
#
loop_
_entity_poly.entity_id
_entity_poly.type
_entity_poly.pdbx_seq_one_letter_code
_entity_poly.pdbx_strand_id
1 'polypeptide(L)'
;MVVEAKKRELKEAQRRQRQREERCRVEDGIGSALLAWNNEILPNWDAMWSSRRARELWWQGVPPSVRGKVWSLAIGNELNITHELFHICLARAKERWRSFSSGGPEAEGEGRAPRDLSAVRLSSEAGLPAADREASLELIKLDISRTFPSLCIFQQGGPYHDTLHSILGAYTCYRPDVGYVQGMSFIAAVLTLNLDTADAFIAFSNLLNKPCQMAFFRVDHSLMLTYFAAFEVFFEENLPRLFAHFKKNNLTPDIYLIDW
;
A
#
# COMPACT_ATOMS: atom_id res chain seq x y z
N MET A 1 21.77 47.70 17.55
CA MET A 1 22.01 46.52 16.68
C MET A 1 22.52 45.30 17.44
N VAL A 2 23.61 45.38 18.20
CA VAL A 2 24.22 44.21 18.89
C VAL A 2 23.31 43.59 19.97
N VAL A 3 22.58 44.40 20.75
CA VAL A 3 21.67 43.91 21.80
C VAL A 3 20.47 43.15 21.20
N GLU A 4 19.90 43.67 20.11
CA GLU A 4 18.80 43.02 19.39
C GLU A 4 19.23 41.68 18.78
N ALA A 5 20.45 41.64 18.21
CA ALA A 5 21.05 40.41 17.68
C ALA A 5 21.25 39.35 18.77
N LYS A 6 21.83 39.72 19.92
CA LYS A 6 21.99 38.82 21.08
C LYS A 6 20.65 38.29 21.61
N LYS A 7 19.62 39.13 21.64
CA LYS A 7 18.26 38.74 22.07
C LYS A 7 17.62 37.74 21.10
N ARG A 8 17.85 37.91 19.78
CA ARG A 8 17.41 36.98 18.75
C ARG A 8 18.15 35.64 18.84
N GLU A 9 19.46 35.66 19.00
CA GLU A 9 20.28 34.45 19.18
C GLU A 9 19.87 33.64 20.40
N LEU A 10 19.60 34.31 21.53
CA LEU A 10 19.13 33.65 22.76
C LEU A 10 17.77 32.98 22.56
N LYS A 11 16.82 33.64 21.88
CA LYS A 11 15.51 33.05 21.55
C LYS A 11 15.65 31.85 20.61
N GLU A 12 16.53 31.94 19.60
CA GLU A 12 16.81 30.84 18.68
C GLU A 12 17.50 29.67 19.39
N ALA A 13 18.42 29.94 20.32
CA ALA A 13 19.05 28.93 21.18
C ALA A 13 18.03 28.23 22.09
N GLN A 14 17.16 28.98 22.77
CA GLN A 14 16.08 28.41 23.59
C GLN A 14 15.11 27.57 22.76
N ARG A 15 14.73 28.02 21.56
CA ARG A 15 13.89 27.23 20.64
C ARG A 15 14.56 25.93 20.22
N ARG A 16 15.86 25.97 19.88
CA ARG A 16 16.65 24.77 19.54
C ARG A 16 16.75 23.81 20.73
N GLN A 17 16.90 24.32 21.95
CA GLN A 17 16.96 23.50 23.14
C GLN A 17 15.63 22.79 23.41
N ARG A 18 14.50 23.51 23.38
CA ARG A 18 13.17 22.89 23.51
C ARG A 18 12.90 21.81 22.46
N GLN A 19 13.27 22.06 21.21
CA GLN A 19 13.14 21.07 20.13
C GLN A 19 14.04 19.85 20.30
N ARG A 20 15.18 19.97 21.01
CA ARG A 20 16.05 18.84 21.34
C ARG A 20 15.49 18.03 22.49
N GLU A 21 15.04 18.70 23.55
CA GLU A 21 14.39 18.07 24.71
C GLU A 21 13.13 17.30 24.29
N GLU A 22 12.31 17.88 23.41
CA GLU A 22 11.12 17.21 22.89
C GLU A 22 11.47 15.98 22.04
N ARG A 23 12.50 16.07 21.19
CA ARG A 23 13.00 14.91 20.43
C ARG A 23 13.49 13.79 21.34
N CYS A 24 14.31 14.13 22.33
CA CYS A 24 14.81 13.17 23.33
C CYS A 24 13.65 12.45 24.03
N ARG A 25 12.63 13.20 24.48
CA ARG A 25 11.44 12.62 25.11
C ARG A 25 10.66 11.67 24.18
N VAL A 26 10.53 12.02 22.90
CA VAL A 26 9.88 11.16 21.91
C VAL A 26 10.70 9.90 21.67
N GLU A 27 12.02 10.01 21.54
CA GLU A 27 12.94 8.88 21.37
C GLU A 27 12.89 7.93 22.58
N ASP A 28 12.92 8.46 23.80
CA ASP A 28 12.75 7.69 25.04
C ASP A 28 11.40 6.95 25.07
N GLY A 29 10.33 7.62 24.64
CA GLY A 29 9.00 7.03 24.50
C GLY A 29 8.97 5.87 23.52
N ILE A 30 9.59 6.04 22.34
CA ILE A 30 9.72 4.98 21.32
C ILE A 30 10.55 3.82 21.87
N GLY A 31 11.65 4.09 22.57
CA GLY A 31 12.50 3.07 23.17
C GLY A 31 11.76 2.22 24.22
N SER A 32 10.99 2.88 25.09
CA SER A 32 10.15 2.19 26.09
C SER A 32 9.07 1.33 25.42
N ALA A 33 8.37 1.88 24.42
CA ALA A 33 7.37 1.14 23.66
C ALA A 33 7.98 -0.08 22.95
N LEU A 34 9.16 0.09 22.35
CA LEU A 34 9.87 -0.99 21.65
C LEU A 34 10.22 -2.16 22.57
N LEU A 35 10.69 -1.87 23.80
CA LEU A 35 10.95 -2.91 24.80
C LEU A 35 9.69 -3.68 25.17
N ALA A 36 8.57 -2.99 25.39
CA ALA A 36 7.29 -3.64 25.69
C ALA A 36 6.80 -4.50 24.51
N TRP A 37 6.92 -4.01 23.28
CA TRP A 37 6.56 -4.77 22.08
C TRP A 37 7.40 -6.05 21.94
N ASN A 38 8.72 -5.96 22.08
CA ASN A 38 9.62 -7.10 21.86
C ASN A 38 9.60 -8.12 23.01
N ASN A 39 9.48 -7.66 24.26
CA ASN A 39 9.65 -8.55 25.42
C ASN A 39 8.32 -9.07 25.98
N GLU A 40 7.21 -8.34 25.78
CA GLU A 40 5.93 -8.68 26.38
C GLU A 40 4.88 -9.07 25.33
N ILE A 41 4.67 -8.22 24.32
CA ILE A 41 3.52 -8.36 23.40
C ILE A 41 3.80 -9.39 22.30
N LEU A 42 4.84 -9.20 21.49
CA LEU A 42 5.13 -10.05 20.33
C LEU A 42 5.37 -11.52 20.68
N PRO A 43 6.12 -11.87 21.75
CA PRO A 43 6.33 -13.27 22.13
C PRO A 43 5.02 -13.99 22.53
N ASN A 44 4.03 -13.25 23.00
CA ASN A 44 2.76 -13.78 23.50
C ASN A 44 1.57 -13.25 22.68
N TRP A 45 1.76 -13.06 21.37
CA TRP A 45 0.83 -12.33 20.50
C TRP A 45 -0.63 -12.78 20.67
N ASP A 46 -0.90 -14.08 20.58
CA ASP A 46 -2.26 -14.64 20.61
C ASP A 46 -3.03 -14.28 21.89
N ALA A 47 -2.32 -14.20 23.03
CA ALA A 47 -2.91 -13.81 24.30
C ALA A 47 -2.91 -12.29 24.53
N MET A 48 -1.97 -11.55 23.94
CA MET A 48 -1.67 -10.16 24.31
C MET A 48 -2.22 -9.11 23.35
N TRP A 49 -2.50 -9.45 22.09
CA TRP A 49 -2.82 -8.45 21.05
C TRP A 49 -4.05 -7.58 21.38
N SER A 50 -5.04 -8.14 22.08
CA SER A 50 -6.28 -7.46 22.49
C SER A 50 -6.22 -6.87 23.91
N SER A 51 -5.11 -7.07 24.63
CA SER A 51 -4.91 -6.56 25.99
C SER A 51 -4.99 -5.04 26.03
N ARG A 52 -5.37 -4.48 27.20
CA ARG A 52 -5.43 -3.02 27.39
C ARG A 52 -4.06 -2.38 27.11
N ARG A 53 -2.98 -3.00 27.58
CA ARG A 53 -1.61 -2.51 27.39
C ARG A 53 -1.23 -2.45 25.92
N ALA A 54 -1.50 -3.52 25.16
CA ALA A 54 -1.24 -3.53 23.72
C ALA A 54 -2.05 -2.46 22.99
N ARG A 55 -3.34 -2.29 23.31
CA ARG A 55 -4.19 -1.25 22.72
C ARG A 55 -3.70 0.16 23.01
N GLU A 56 -3.27 0.44 24.24
CA GLU A 56 -2.72 1.76 24.61
C GLU A 56 -1.42 2.07 23.84
N LEU A 57 -0.50 1.10 23.74
CA LEU A 57 0.74 1.27 22.98
C LEU A 57 0.48 1.37 21.47
N TRP A 58 -0.47 0.61 20.95
CA TRP A 58 -0.86 0.68 19.55
C TRP A 58 -1.47 2.04 19.21
N TRP A 59 -2.33 2.58 20.09
CA TRP A 59 -2.93 3.91 19.93
C TRP A 59 -1.87 5.03 19.86
N GLN A 60 -0.76 4.88 20.58
CA GLN A 60 0.38 5.80 20.51
C GLN A 60 1.21 5.65 19.22
N GLY A 61 1.02 4.55 18.50
CA GLY A 61 1.73 4.21 17.28
C GLY A 61 2.75 3.10 17.49
N VAL A 62 2.73 2.10 16.61
CA VAL A 62 3.69 0.99 16.62
C VAL A 62 5.08 1.50 16.20
N PRO A 63 6.15 1.21 16.97
CA PRO A 63 7.52 1.62 16.63
C PRO A 63 7.95 1.08 15.26
N PRO A 64 8.63 1.88 14.41
CA PRO A 64 8.98 1.49 13.04
C PRO A 64 9.68 0.12 12.92
N SER A 65 10.60 -0.18 13.83
CA SER A 65 11.38 -1.44 13.83
C SER A 65 10.57 -2.71 14.06
N VAL A 66 9.36 -2.61 14.61
CA VAL A 66 8.48 -3.77 14.85
C VAL A 66 7.21 -3.75 14.01
N ARG A 67 6.97 -2.68 13.21
CA ARG A 67 5.79 -2.55 12.36
C ARG A 67 5.61 -3.74 11.43
N GLY A 68 6.67 -4.14 10.73
CA GLY A 68 6.61 -5.28 9.82
C GLY A 68 6.05 -6.53 10.52
N LYS A 69 6.61 -6.89 11.69
CA LYS A 69 6.15 -8.05 12.44
C LYS A 69 4.71 -7.92 12.91
N VAL A 70 4.35 -6.77 13.50
CA VAL A 70 3.00 -6.51 14.00
C VAL A 70 1.97 -6.51 12.87
N TRP A 71 2.26 -5.86 11.75
CA TRP A 71 1.36 -5.75 10.61
C TRP A 71 1.15 -7.10 9.92
N SER A 72 2.21 -7.89 9.72
CA SER A 72 2.07 -9.25 9.16
C SER A 72 1.17 -10.14 10.03
N LEU A 73 1.29 -10.04 11.37
CA LEU A 73 0.43 -10.77 12.29
C LEU A 73 -1.01 -10.27 12.28
N ALA A 74 -1.22 -8.95 12.23
CA ALA A 74 -2.55 -8.33 12.25
C ALA A 74 -3.32 -8.52 10.93
N ILE A 75 -2.63 -8.43 9.79
CA ILE A 75 -3.22 -8.68 8.47
C ILE A 75 -3.49 -10.18 8.28
N GLY A 76 -2.54 -11.01 8.71
CA GLY A 76 -2.58 -12.46 8.58
C GLY A 76 -2.25 -12.95 7.17
N ASN A 77 -2.37 -14.28 6.97
CA ASN A 77 -2.17 -14.94 5.68
C ASN A 77 -3.26 -15.99 5.40
N GLU A 78 -4.52 -15.57 5.47
CA GLU A 78 -5.69 -16.42 5.18
C GLU A 78 -5.66 -17.00 3.75
N LEU A 79 -5.02 -16.28 2.82
CA LEU A 79 -4.80 -16.73 1.44
C LEU A 79 -3.71 -17.80 1.30
N ASN A 80 -2.98 -18.13 2.37
CA ASN A 80 -1.88 -19.09 2.38
C ASN A 80 -0.82 -18.83 1.28
N ILE A 81 -0.53 -17.55 1.02
CA ILE A 81 0.45 -17.15 0.02
C ILE A 81 1.85 -17.47 0.53
N THR A 82 2.64 -18.11 -0.33
CA THR A 82 4.03 -18.46 -0.04
C THR A 82 5.01 -17.52 -0.75
N HIS A 83 6.25 -17.48 -0.26
CA HIS A 83 7.34 -16.76 -0.93
C HIS A 83 7.59 -17.33 -2.35
N GLU A 84 7.45 -18.64 -2.52
CA GLU A 84 7.57 -19.30 -3.82
C GLU A 84 6.50 -18.80 -4.81
N LEU A 85 5.25 -18.69 -4.37
CA LEU A 85 4.17 -18.16 -5.21
C LEU A 85 4.45 -16.73 -5.66
N PHE A 86 4.98 -15.89 -4.76
CA PHE A 86 5.43 -14.54 -5.12
C PHE A 86 6.49 -14.57 -6.23
N HIS A 87 7.52 -15.41 -6.11
CA HIS A 87 8.57 -15.52 -7.11
C HIS A 87 8.06 -16.01 -8.47
N ILE A 88 7.13 -16.97 -8.48
CA ILE A 88 6.46 -17.43 -9.71
C ILE A 88 5.70 -16.29 -10.38
N CYS A 89 4.89 -15.56 -9.60
CA CYS A 89 4.10 -14.43 -10.13
C CYS A 89 4.99 -13.29 -10.63
N LEU A 90 6.09 -13.01 -9.94
CA LEU A 90 7.08 -12.03 -10.34
C LEU A 90 7.79 -12.41 -11.64
N ALA A 91 8.16 -13.69 -11.80
CA ALA A 91 8.76 -14.19 -13.03
C ALA A 91 7.81 -13.99 -14.22
N ARG A 92 6.53 -14.35 -14.06
CA ARG A 92 5.48 -14.12 -15.06
C ARG A 92 5.28 -12.63 -15.38
N ALA A 93 5.31 -11.76 -14.37
CA ALA A 93 5.19 -10.32 -14.56
C ALA A 93 6.36 -9.77 -15.39
N LYS A 94 7.59 -10.18 -15.07
CA LYS A 94 8.80 -9.78 -15.80
C LYS A 94 8.81 -10.27 -17.25
N GLU A 95 8.35 -11.50 -17.48
CA GLU A 95 8.20 -12.04 -18.84
C GLU A 95 7.21 -11.20 -19.66
N ARG A 96 6.04 -10.90 -19.08
CA ARG A 96 5.03 -10.04 -19.72
C ARG A 96 5.62 -8.69 -20.13
N TRP A 97 6.36 -8.01 -19.24
CA TRP A 97 6.97 -6.70 -19.55
C TRP A 97 8.02 -6.75 -20.67
N ARG A 98 8.78 -7.85 -20.77
CA ARG A 98 9.75 -8.05 -21.86
C ARG A 98 9.08 -8.24 -23.20
N SER A 99 7.97 -8.99 -23.25
CA SER A 99 7.18 -9.16 -24.47
C SER A 99 6.57 -7.86 -24.96
N PHE A 100 6.17 -6.95 -24.06
CA PHE A 100 5.71 -5.61 -24.43
C PHE A 100 6.84 -4.74 -25.00
N SER A 101 8.02 -4.77 -24.37
CA SER A 101 9.17 -3.96 -24.81
C SER A 101 9.73 -4.39 -26.17
N SER A 102 9.44 -5.61 -26.61
CA SER A 102 9.87 -6.17 -27.90
C SER A 102 8.78 -6.11 -28.99
N GLY A 103 7.58 -5.61 -28.67
CA GLY A 103 6.42 -5.54 -29.57
C GLY A 103 6.03 -4.13 -30.04
N GLY A 104 6.89 -3.10 -29.87
CA GLY A 104 6.63 -1.74 -30.34
C GLY A 104 6.54 -1.65 -31.88
N PRO A 105 5.74 -0.73 -32.46
CA PRO A 105 5.40 -0.75 -33.88
C PRO A 105 6.44 -0.05 -34.77
N GLU A 106 7.59 -0.67 -35.03
CA GLU A 106 8.48 -0.41 -36.18
C GLU A 106 9.31 -1.71 -36.41
N ALA A 107 9.28 -2.43 -37.53
CA ALA A 107 9.36 -2.00 -38.91
C ALA A 107 8.63 -2.96 -39.87
N GLU A 108 7.81 -2.40 -40.77
CA GLU A 108 7.56 -3.01 -42.07
C GLU A 108 8.89 -3.01 -42.84
N GLY A 109 9.42 -4.21 -43.12
CA GLY A 109 10.69 -4.42 -43.80
C GLY A 109 10.84 -5.86 -44.22
N GLU A 110 10.22 -6.18 -45.36
CA GLU A 110 10.52 -7.26 -46.31
C GLU A 110 11.13 -8.60 -45.79
N GLY A 111 10.32 -9.66 -45.95
CA GLY A 111 10.82 -10.97 -46.38
C GLY A 111 11.29 -11.94 -45.31
N ARG A 112 10.39 -12.80 -44.82
CA ARG A 112 10.76 -14.18 -44.45
C ARG A 112 9.58 -15.17 -44.50
N ALA A 113 9.88 -16.31 -45.12
CA ALA A 113 9.01 -17.43 -45.48
C ALA A 113 8.25 -18.07 -44.30
N PRO A 114 7.12 -18.78 -44.55
CA PRO A 114 6.29 -19.35 -43.50
C PRO A 114 6.96 -20.57 -42.88
N ARG A 115 7.06 -20.62 -41.54
CA ARG A 115 7.43 -21.84 -40.80
C ARG A 115 6.24 -22.34 -40.00
N ASP A 116 5.87 -23.58 -40.34
CA ASP A 116 5.10 -24.59 -39.63
C ASP A 116 3.95 -24.18 -38.70
N LEU A 117 2.74 -24.44 -39.21
CA LEU A 117 1.53 -24.68 -38.42
C LEU A 117 1.61 -26.07 -37.76
N SER A 118 2.28 -26.22 -36.62
CA SER A 118 2.15 -27.46 -35.82
C SER A 118 2.40 -27.30 -34.31
N ALA A 119 1.98 -26.17 -33.73
CA ALA A 119 1.90 -26.04 -32.28
C ALA A 119 0.51 -25.52 -31.87
N VAL A 120 -0.50 -26.37 -32.09
CA VAL A 120 -1.83 -26.17 -31.49
C VAL A 120 -1.71 -26.38 -29.98
N ARG A 121 -1.58 -25.26 -29.28
CA ARG A 121 -2.31 -24.86 -28.06
C ARG A 121 -2.63 -25.97 -27.06
N LEU A 122 -1.88 -25.95 -25.95
CA LEU A 122 -2.34 -26.38 -24.63
C LEU A 122 -1.92 -25.33 -23.61
N SER A 123 -2.60 -24.18 -23.63
CA SER A 123 -2.61 -23.27 -22.50
C SER A 123 -4.00 -22.63 -22.44
N SER A 124 -4.82 -23.22 -21.57
CA SER A 124 -6.07 -22.64 -21.08
C SER A 124 -5.73 -21.41 -20.23
N GLU A 125 -5.40 -20.29 -20.87
CA GLU A 125 -5.36 -18.99 -20.19
C GLU A 125 -6.77 -18.41 -20.14
N ALA A 126 -7.51 -18.79 -19.09
CA ALA A 126 -8.57 -17.94 -18.58
C ALA A 126 -7.91 -16.75 -17.88
N GLY A 127 -7.95 -15.56 -18.48
CA GLY A 127 -7.47 -14.33 -17.83
C GLY A 127 -7.22 -13.16 -18.77
N LEU A 128 -8.11 -12.17 -18.69
CA LEU A 128 -8.14 -10.82 -19.29
C LEU A 128 -7.59 -10.62 -20.74
N PRO A 129 -8.33 -9.92 -21.62
CA PRO A 129 -7.84 -9.58 -22.96
C PRO A 129 -6.56 -8.74 -22.92
N ALA A 130 -5.75 -8.81 -23.99
CA ALA A 130 -4.42 -8.21 -24.06
C ALA A 130 -4.39 -6.70 -23.77
N ALA A 131 -5.46 -5.98 -24.13
CA ALA A 131 -5.61 -4.55 -23.89
C ALA A 131 -5.65 -4.19 -22.38
N ASP A 132 -6.34 -4.99 -21.56
CA ASP A 132 -6.45 -4.76 -20.11
C ASP A 132 -5.10 -4.97 -19.41
N ARG A 133 -4.23 -5.81 -20.00
CA ARG A 133 -2.88 -6.10 -19.50
C ARG A 133 -1.90 -4.95 -19.78
N GLU A 134 -1.98 -4.35 -20.96
CA GLU A 134 -1.18 -3.18 -21.33
C GLU A 134 -1.59 -1.94 -20.52
N ALA A 135 -2.90 -1.74 -20.34
CA ALA A 135 -3.44 -0.69 -19.48
C ALA A 135 -2.94 -0.81 -18.03
N SER A 136 -2.86 -2.03 -17.48
CA SER A 136 -2.39 -2.26 -16.11
C SER A 136 -0.93 -1.80 -15.91
N LEU A 137 -0.04 -2.04 -16.88
CA LEU A 137 1.37 -1.63 -16.77
C LEU A 137 1.53 -0.10 -16.82
N GLU A 138 0.83 0.56 -17.72
CA GLU A 138 0.88 2.03 -17.82
C GLU A 138 0.29 2.70 -16.57
N LEU A 139 -0.80 2.15 -16.03
CA LEU A 139 -1.36 2.61 -14.74
C LEU A 139 -0.37 2.41 -13.59
N ILE A 140 0.33 1.27 -13.51
CA ILE A 140 1.35 1.04 -12.48
C ILE A 140 2.46 2.10 -12.58
N LYS A 141 2.99 2.35 -13.77
CA LYS A 141 4.06 3.36 -13.99
C LYS A 141 3.58 4.75 -13.60
N LEU A 142 2.39 5.13 -14.06
CA LEU A 142 1.76 6.42 -13.72
C LEU A 142 1.63 6.58 -12.21
N ASP A 143 1.12 5.57 -11.52
CA ASP A 143 0.91 5.63 -10.08
C ASP A 143 2.20 5.68 -9.29
N ILE A 144 3.20 4.87 -9.64
CA ILE A 144 4.52 4.92 -8.99
C ILE A 144 5.14 6.32 -9.12
N SER A 145 4.97 6.99 -10.26
CA SER A 145 5.50 8.35 -10.47
C SER A 145 4.96 9.37 -9.47
N ARG A 146 3.73 9.14 -8.95
CA ARG A 146 3.04 10.01 -7.98
C ARG A 146 2.90 9.41 -6.57
N THR A 147 3.47 8.25 -6.30
CA THR A 147 3.50 7.65 -4.95
C THR A 147 4.56 8.31 -4.07
N PHE A 148 4.13 9.13 -3.12
CA PHE A 148 4.99 9.86 -2.16
C PHE A 148 6.21 10.55 -2.82
N PRO A 149 6.00 11.40 -3.85
CA PRO A 149 7.07 11.89 -4.71
C PRO A 149 8.10 12.77 -3.97
N SER A 150 7.70 13.42 -2.89
CA SER A 150 8.60 14.23 -2.05
C SER A 150 9.70 13.41 -1.37
N LEU A 151 9.53 12.09 -1.25
CA LEU A 151 10.55 11.20 -0.68
C LEU A 151 11.60 10.80 -1.71
N CYS A 152 11.30 10.87 -3.01
CA CYS A 152 12.19 10.49 -4.11
C CYS A 152 12.74 9.05 -4.04
N ILE A 153 12.06 8.14 -3.35
CA ILE A 153 12.53 6.76 -3.13
C ILE A 153 11.80 5.70 -3.96
N PHE A 154 10.60 5.99 -4.44
CA PHE A 154 9.77 5.06 -5.23
C PHE A 154 9.78 5.38 -6.72
N GLN A 155 10.07 6.62 -7.09
CA GLN A 155 10.18 7.06 -8.49
C GLN A 155 11.39 6.40 -9.15
N GLN A 156 11.45 6.44 -10.49
CA GLN A 156 12.52 5.83 -11.27
C GLN A 156 13.91 6.29 -10.78
N GLY A 157 14.80 5.33 -10.52
CA GLY A 157 16.13 5.57 -9.93
C GLY A 157 16.17 5.56 -8.40
N GLY A 158 15.01 5.55 -7.73
CA GLY A 158 14.91 5.40 -6.28
C GLY A 158 15.14 3.96 -5.79
N PRO A 159 15.61 3.76 -4.54
CA PRO A 159 15.96 2.45 -4.01
C PRO A 159 14.81 1.44 -3.92
N TYR A 160 13.56 1.90 -3.86
CA TYR A 160 12.38 1.02 -3.75
C TYR A 160 11.57 0.94 -5.04
N HIS A 161 12.02 1.56 -6.13
CA HIS A 161 11.30 1.60 -7.41
C HIS A 161 11.02 0.19 -7.94
N ASP A 162 12.08 -0.61 -8.11
CA ASP A 162 11.97 -1.96 -8.68
C ASP A 162 11.21 -2.91 -7.74
N THR A 163 11.35 -2.73 -6.43
CA THR A 163 10.62 -3.49 -5.41
C THR A 163 9.12 -3.23 -5.51
N LEU A 164 8.72 -1.95 -5.57
CA LEU A 164 7.32 -1.56 -5.70
C LEU A 164 6.73 -2.07 -7.01
N HIS A 165 7.46 -1.91 -8.12
CA HIS A 165 7.05 -2.42 -9.43
C HIS A 165 6.90 -3.96 -9.42
N SER A 166 7.80 -4.66 -8.72
CA SER A 166 7.78 -6.12 -8.57
C SER A 166 6.55 -6.61 -7.81
N ILE A 167 6.19 -5.97 -6.69
CA ILE A 167 5.02 -6.34 -5.88
C ILE A 167 3.74 -6.13 -6.67
N LEU A 168 3.56 -4.95 -7.29
CA LEU A 168 2.37 -4.62 -8.07
C LEU A 168 2.24 -5.53 -9.29
N GLY A 169 3.33 -5.73 -10.02
CA GLY A 169 3.39 -6.66 -11.16
C GLY A 169 3.01 -8.08 -10.77
N ALA A 170 3.64 -8.63 -9.74
CA ALA A 170 3.33 -9.96 -9.23
C ALA A 170 1.85 -10.07 -8.83
N TYR A 171 1.26 -9.02 -8.24
CA TYR A 171 -0.15 -9.04 -7.85
C TYR A 171 -1.07 -9.14 -9.06
N THR A 172 -0.81 -8.42 -10.15
CA THR A 172 -1.61 -8.56 -11.38
C THR A 172 -1.54 -9.96 -12.00
N CYS A 173 -0.44 -10.69 -11.77
CA CYS A 173 -0.32 -12.10 -12.17
C CYS A 173 -1.04 -13.05 -11.21
N TYR A 174 -1.08 -12.72 -9.93
CA TYR A 174 -1.73 -13.51 -8.89
C TYR A 174 -3.26 -13.37 -8.91
N ARG A 175 -3.77 -12.14 -9.08
CA ARG A 175 -5.19 -11.78 -9.17
C ARG A 175 -5.50 -11.10 -10.50
N PRO A 176 -5.43 -11.83 -11.63
CA PRO A 176 -5.77 -11.26 -12.93
C PRO A 176 -7.25 -10.86 -13.02
N ASP A 177 -8.12 -11.37 -12.15
CA ASP A 177 -9.53 -10.97 -12.06
C ASP A 177 -9.74 -9.56 -11.45
N VAL A 178 -8.72 -9.03 -10.77
CA VAL A 178 -8.70 -7.67 -10.21
C VAL A 178 -7.78 -6.78 -11.04
N GLY A 179 -6.63 -7.30 -11.46
CA GLY A 179 -5.61 -6.54 -12.17
C GLY A 179 -4.99 -5.46 -11.27
N TYR A 180 -4.67 -4.31 -11.88
CA TYR A 180 -4.21 -3.14 -11.15
C TYR A 180 -5.31 -2.08 -11.07
N VAL A 181 -5.58 -1.60 -9.86
CA VAL A 181 -6.50 -0.49 -9.63
C VAL A 181 -5.71 0.70 -9.11
N GLN A 182 -6.01 1.87 -9.65
CA GLN A 182 -5.38 3.12 -9.27
C GLN A 182 -5.44 3.33 -7.74
N GLY A 183 -4.33 3.74 -7.13
CA GLY A 183 -4.19 3.90 -5.69
C GLY A 183 -3.49 2.72 -4.99
N MET A 184 -3.47 1.53 -5.60
CA MET A 184 -2.82 0.35 -5.03
C MET A 184 -1.31 0.54 -4.74
N SER A 185 -0.65 1.42 -5.50
CA SER A 185 0.78 1.72 -5.30
C SER A 185 1.06 2.33 -3.92
N PHE A 186 0.15 3.13 -3.38
CA PHE A 186 0.33 3.77 -2.07
C PHE A 186 0.29 2.74 -0.95
N ILE A 187 -0.65 1.78 -1.02
CA ILE A 187 -0.74 0.68 -0.06
C ILE A 187 0.53 -0.18 -0.13
N ALA A 188 0.92 -0.60 -1.33
CA ALA A 188 2.12 -1.41 -1.52
C ALA A 188 3.39 -0.68 -1.03
N ALA A 189 3.53 0.62 -1.32
CA ALA A 189 4.67 1.43 -0.88
C ALA A 189 4.79 1.51 0.65
N VAL A 190 3.67 1.70 1.36
CA VAL A 190 3.67 1.71 2.85
C VAL A 190 4.14 0.37 3.40
N LEU A 191 3.68 -0.74 2.81
CA LEU A 191 4.12 -2.09 3.21
C LEU A 191 5.60 -2.31 2.90
N THR A 192 6.08 -1.91 1.73
CA THR A 192 7.50 -2.03 1.31
C THR A 192 8.45 -1.29 2.24
N LEU A 193 8.04 -0.19 2.87
CA LEU A 193 8.90 0.52 3.84
C LEU A 193 9.11 -0.23 5.15
N ASN A 194 8.27 -1.23 5.44
CA ASN A 194 8.23 -1.89 6.75
C ASN A 194 8.41 -3.42 6.66
N LEU A 195 8.40 -3.98 5.46
CA LEU A 195 8.44 -5.41 5.19
C LEU A 195 9.40 -5.73 4.04
N ASP A 196 10.04 -6.88 4.13
CA ASP A 196 10.78 -7.45 3.01
C ASP A 196 9.83 -7.75 1.84
N THR A 197 10.37 -7.72 0.61
CA THR A 197 9.57 -7.73 -0.62
C THR A 197 8.50 -8.82 -0.69
N ALA A 198 8.84 -10.07 -0.35
CA ALA A 198 7.91 -11.19 -0.39
C ALA A 198 6.83 -11.09 0.71
N ASP A 199 7.21 -10.67 1.91
CA ASP A 199 6.26 -10.46 3.01
C ASP A 199 5.34 -9.26 2.74
N ALA A 200 5.86 -8.20 2.12
CA ALA A 200 5.07 -7.07 1.64
C ALA A 200 4.03 -7.52 0.61
N PHE A 201 4.40 -8.41 -0.31
CA PHE A 201 3.45 -9.00 -1.27
C PHE A 201 2.37 -9.85 -0.57
N ILE A 202 2.74 -10.67 0.41
CA ILE A 202 1.80 -11.47 1.20
C ILE A 202 0.81 -10.56 1.94
N ALA A 203 1.32 -9.57 2.67
CA ALA A 203 0.53 -8.61 3.42
C ALA A 203 -0.39 -7.81 2.48
N PHE A 204 0.14 -7.32 1.36
CA PHE A 204 -0.62 -6.58 0.35
C PHE A 204 -1.79 -7.40 -0.19
N SER A 205 -1.52 -8.64 -0.58
CA SER A 205 -2.53 -9.52 -1.18
C SER A 205 -3.63 -9.89 -0.18
N ASN A 206 -3.27 -10.19 1.08
CA ASN A 206 -4.25 -10.49 2.12
C ASN A 206 -5.05 -9.25 2.54
N LEU A 207 -4.41 -8.08 2.64
CA LEU A 207 -5.07 -6.83 2.96
C LEU A 207 -6.12 -6.47 1.90
N LEU A 208 -5.77 -6.58 0.62
CA LEU A 208 -6.71 -6.33 -0.47
C LEU A 208 -7.84 -7.36 -0.56
N ASN A 209 -7.69 -8.54 0.06
CA ASN A 209 -8.73 -9.56 0.10
C ASN A 209 -9.71 -9.40 1.27
N LYS A 210 -9.48 -8.45 2.18
CA LYS A 210 -10.43 -8.17 3.27
C LYS A 210 -11.73 -7.60 2.69
N PRO A 211 -12.90 -7.87 3.31
CA PRO A 211 -14.21 -7.48 2.75
C PRO A 211 -14.34 -5.99 2.41
N CYS A 212 -13.77 -5.12 3.24
CA CYS A 212 -13.77 -3.67 3.03
C CYS A 212 -13.01 -3.32 1.74
N GLN A 213 -11.73 -3.68 1.67
CA GLN A 213 -10.88 -3.39 0.51
C GLN A 213 -11.45 -4.00 -0.77
N MET A 214 -11.95 -5.25 -0.72
CA MET A 214 -12.58 -5.91 -1.86
C MET A 214 -13.78 -5.12 -2.38
N ALA A 215 -14.63 -4.58 -1.50
CA ALA A 215 -15.79 -3.80 -1.91
C ALA A 215 -15.39 -2.58 -2.76
N PHE A 216 -14.40 -1.82 -2.30
CA PHE A 216 -13.97 -0.59 -2.96
C PHE A 216 -13.09 -0.84 -4.19
N PHE A 217 -12.10 -1.73 -4.12
CA PHE A 217 -11.20 -1.99 -5.24
C PHE A 217 -11.83 -2.81 -6.38
N ARG A 218 -12.89 -3.59 -6.11
CA ARG A 218 -13.63 -4.30 -7.17
C ARG A 218 -14.87 -3.56 -7.65
N VAL A 219 -15.16 -2.39 -7.08
CA VAL A 219 -16.38 -1.62 -7.36
C VAL A 219 -17.64 -2.49 -7.15
N ASP A 220 -17.66 -3.24 -6.05
CA ASP A 220 -18.87 -3.96 -5.63
C ASP A 220 -19.84 -2.95 -5.02
N HIS A 221 -20.70 -2.39 -5.88
CA HIS A 221 -21.66 -1.36 -5.48
C HIS A 221 -22.54 -1.80 -4.30
N SER A 222 -22.92 -3.09 -4.20
CA SER A 222 -23.79 -3.55 -3.13
C SER A 222 -23.08 -3.50 -1.77
N LEU A 223 -21.85 -3.99 -1.71
CA LEU A 223 -21.04 -3.94 -0.49
C LEU A 223 -20.63 -2.50 -0.15
N MET A 224 -20.24 -1.71 -1.14
CA MET A 224 -19.91 -0.29 -0.95
C MET A 224 -21.08 0.48 -0.34
N LEU A 225 -22.29 0.31 -0.85
CA LEU A 225 -23.49 0.96 -0.30
C LEU A 225 -23.77 0.51 1.15
N THR A 226 -23.45 -0.73 1.49
CA THR A 226 -23.57 -1.22 2.87
C THR A 226 -22.56 -0.53 3.80
N TYR A 227 -21.31 -0.37 3.36
CA TYR A 227 -20.30 0.40 4.10
C TYR A 227 -20.67 1.88 4.23
N PHE A 228 -21.20 2.50 3.16
CA PHE A 228 -21.68 3.88 3.21
C PHE A 228 -22.84 4.04 4.19
N ALA A 229 -23.82 3.14 4.17
CA ALA A 229 -24.93 3.18 5.12
C ALA A 229 -24.45 3.04 6.57
N ALA A 230 -23.53 2.09 6.84
CA ALA A 230 -22.95 1.95 8.17
C ALA A 230 -22.18 3.20 8.60
N PHE A 231 -21.38 3.79 7.71
CA PHE A 231 -20.68 5.06 7.95
C PHE A 231 -21.66 6.20 8.27
N GLU A 232 -22.74 6.34 7.49
CA GLU A 232 -23.72 7.41 7.69
C GLU A 232 -24.43 7.31 9.05
N VAL A 233 -24.71 6.11 9.55
CA VAL A 233 -25.26 5.90 10.90
C VAL A 233 -24.33 6.48 11.97
N PHE A 234 -23.04 6.12 11.93
CA PHE A 234 -22.07 6.66 12.89
C PHE A 234 -21.81 8.15 12.68
N PHE A 235 -21.87 8.63 11.44
CA PHE A 235 -21.67 10.05 11.13
C PHE A 235 -22.81 10.90 11.70
N GLU A 236 -24.06 10.47 11.55
CA GLU A 236 -25.22 11.14 12.14
C GLU A 236 -25.15 11.12 13.68
N GLU A 237 -24.81 9.98 14.27
CA GLU A 237 -24.72 9.83 15.73
C GLU A 237 -23.64 10.73 16.34
N ASN A 238 -22.44 10.77 15.74
CA ASN A 238 -21.30 11.48 16.31
C ASN A 238 -21.26 12.97 15.91
N LEU A 239 -21.76 13.33 14.73
CA LEU A 239 -21.68 14.69 14.17
C LEU A 239 -22.99 15.14 13.50
N PRO A 240 -24.14 15.16 14.22
CA PRO A 240 -25.47 15.34 13.63
C PRO A 240 -25.64 16.66 12.86
N ARG A 241 -25.04 17.75 13.34
CA ARG A 241 -25.09 19.05 12.68
C ARG A 241 -24.35 19.06 11.34
N LEU A 242 -23.22 18.37 11.27
CA LEU A 242 -22.41 18.27 10.05
C LEU A 242 -23.07 17.31 9.05
N PHE A 243 -23.60 16.19 9.53
CA PHE A 243 -24.39 15.26 8.74
C PHE A 243 -25.58 15.94 8.07
N ALA A 244 -26.38 16.70 8.83
CA ALA A 244 -27.51 17.47 8.28
C ALA A 244 -27.05 18.51 7.23
N HIS A 245 -25.88 19.12 7.41
CA HIS A 245 -25.29 20.02 6.43
C HIS A 245 -24.89 19.28 5.15
N PHE A 246 -24.30 18.10 5.24
CA PHE A 246 -23.95 17.27 4.09
C PHE A 246 -25.20 16.86 3.31
N LYS A 247 -26.24 16.37 4.01
CA LYS A 247 -27.54 16.03 3.39
C LYS A 247 -28.18 17.22 2.70
N LYS A 248 -28.17 18.42 3.31
CA LYS A 248 -28.71 19.65 2.70
C LYS A 248 -28.00 20.05 1.40
N ASN A 249 -26.70 19.78 1.30
CA ASN A 249 -25.89 20.14 0.13
C ASN A 249 -25.68 18.98 -0.85
N ASN A 250 -26.37 17.84 -0.66
CA ASN A 250 -26.18 16.62 -1.46
C ASN A 250 -24.71 16.15 -1.53
N LEU A 251 -23.97 16.30 -0.44
CA LEU A 251 -22.60 15.79 -0.34
C LEU A 251 -22.64 14.34 0.18
N THR A 252 -22.53 13.39 -0.74
CA THR A 252 -22.66 11.95 -0.47
C THR A 252 -21.30 11.26 -0.27
N PRO A 253 -21.24 10.13 0.47
CA PRO A 253 -19.96 9.46 0.80
C PRO A 253 -19.12 9.04 -0.41
N ASP A 254 -19.72 8.74 -1.55
CA ASP A 254 -18.99 8.36 -2.78
C ASP A 254 -18.02 9.44 -3.28
N ILE A 255 -18.25 10.71 -2.91
CA ILE A 255 -17.42 11.85 -3.34
C ILE A 255 -16.08 11.91 -2.60
N TYR A 256 -15.99 11.35 -1.38
CA TYR A 256 -14.80 11.52 -0.53
C TYR A 256 -14.32 10.25 0.17
N LEU A 257 -15.18 9.25 0.37
CA LEU A 257 -14.88 8.10 1.23
C LEU A 257 -14.23 6.93 0.46
N ILE A 258 -14.34 6.88 -0.87
CA ILE A 258 -13.81 5.75 -1.67
C ILE A 258 -12.28 5.67 -1.58
N ASP A 259 -11.60 6.82 -1.59
CA ASP A 259 -10.14 6.89 -1.56
C ASP A 259 -9.54 6.88 -0.13
N TRP A 260 -10.37 7.07 0.91
CA TRP A 260 -9.93 7.15 2.32
C TRP A 260 -9.73 5.76 2.95
#